data_AF-A0ABD0NLN8-F1
#
_entry.id   AF-A0ABD0NLN8-F1
#
_cell.length_a   1.000
_cell.length_b   1.000
_cell.length_c   1.000
_cell.angle_alpha   90.00
_cell.angle_beta   90.00
_cell.angle_gamma   90.00
#
_symmetry.space_group_name_H-M   'P 1'
#
loop_
_entity.id
_entity.type
_entity.pdbx_description
1 polymer ?
#
loop_
_entity_poly.entity_id
_entity_poly.type
_entity_poly.pdbx_seq_one_letter_code
_entity_poly.pdbx_strand_id
1 'polypeptide(L)' 'KMKKRKQITVTYNDTDERFRERLKLDNQTGSLTITNITTQHAGYYQLEISGVNLALKTFNVSVYGE' A
#
# COMPACT_ATOMS: atom_id res chain seq x y z
N LYS A 1 -8.84 -30.16 -9.36
CA LYS A 1 -7.84 -29.35 -10.12
C LYS A 1 -7.92 -27.90 -9.61
N MET A 2 -6.90 -27.40 -8.89
CA MET A 2 -6.88 -26.01 -8.44
C MET A 2 -6.44 -25.11 -9.61
N LYS A 3 -7.31 -24.20 -10.05
CA LYS A 3 -6.98 -23.19 -11.06
C LYS A 3 -6.08 -22.13 -10.42
N LYS A 4 -4.83 -21.97 -10.88
CA LYS A 4 -4.01 -20.80 -10.52
C LYS A 4 -4.69 -19.55 -11.09
N ARG A 5 -5.00 -18.59 -10.22
CA ARG A 5 -5.56 -17.29 -10.59
C ARG A 5 -4.40 -16.36 -10.98
N LYS A 6 -4.57 -15.60 -12.07
CA LYS A 6 -3.55 -14.67 -12.56
C LYS A 6 -3.56 -13.43 -11.65
N GLN A 7 -2.52 -13.25 -10.84
CA GLN A 7 -2.36 -12.08 -9.97
C GLN A 7 -1.97 -10.88 -10.86
N ILE A 8 -2.74 -9.80 -10.82
CA ILE A 8 -2.45 -8.56 -11.54
C ILE A 8 -2.01 -7.55 -10.48
N THR A 9 -0.72 -7.25 -10.45
CA THR A 9 -0.15 -6.21 -9.59
C THR A 9 -0.02 -4.93 -10.38
N VAL A 10 -0.58 -3.85 -9.87
CA VAL A 10 -0.39 -2.51 -10.42
C VAL A 10 0.60 -1.77 -9.55
N THR A 11 1.66 -1.27 -10.16
CA THR A 11 2.61 -0.33 -9.55
C THR A 11 2.14 1.08 -9.83
N TYR A 12 1.98 1.88 -8.79
CA TYR A 12 1.64 3.29 -8.92
C TYR A 12 2.88 4.14 -8.72
N ASN A 13 3.05 5.12 -9.59
CA ASN A 13 3.94 6.24 -9.33
C ASN A 13 3.13 7.21 -8.48
N ASP A 14 3.25 7.03 -7.16
CA ASP A 14 2.69 7.96 -6.19
C ASP A 14 3.25 9.37 -6.46
N THR A 15 2.44 10.40 -6.22
CA THR A 15 2.88 11.80 -6.19
C THR A 15 3.94 12.04 -5.11
N ASP A 16 3.93 11.21 -4.07
CA ASP A 16 4.97 11.18 -3.05
C ASP A 16 6.12 10.28 -3.54
N GLU A 17 7.18 10.92 -4.06
CA GLU A 17 8.37 10.25 -4.61
C GLU A 17 8.99 9.23 -3.64
N ARG A 18 8.73 9.38 -2.34
CA ARG A 18 9.19 8.44 -1.32
C ARG A 18 8.79 7.01 -1.66
N PHE A 19 7.58 6.73 -2.13
CA PHE A 19 7.09 5.35 -2.34
C PHE A 19 7.09 4.91 -3.81
N ARG A 20 7.66 5.73 -4.70
CA ARG A 20 7.80 5.42 -6.12
C ARG A 20 8.46 4.06 -6.29
N GLU A 21 7.89 3.22 -7.16
CA GLU A 21 8.31 1.83 -7.45
C GLU A 21 8.23 0.83 -6.27
N ARG A 22 7.94 1.30 -5.05
CA ARG A 22 7.85 0.48 -3.82
C ARG A 22 6.42 0.18 -3.41
N LEU A 23 5.44 0.88 -3.99
CA LEU A 23 4.02 0.71 -3.72
C LEU A 23 3.36 -0.21 -4.76
N LYS A 24 2.68 -1.25 -4.27
CA LYS A 24 2.03 -2.29 -5.08
C LYS A 24 0.61 -2.54 -4.58
N LEU A 25 -0.36 -2.45 -5.48
CA LEU A 25 -1.75 -2.85 -5.21
C LEU A 25 -2.02 -4.22 -5.82
N ASP A 26 -2.56 -5.13 -5.00
CA ASP A 26 -3.18 -6.35 -5.48
C ASP A 26 -4.65 -6.08 -5.81
N ASN A 27 -4.99 -6.06 -7.10
CA ASN A 27 -6.35 -5.77 -7.55
C ASN A 27 -7.36 -6.90 -7.26
N GLN A 28 -6.90 -8.08 -6.84
CA GLN A 28 -7.77 -9.21 -6.50
C GLN A 28 -8.21 -9.16 -5.04
N THR A 29 -7.30 -8.79 -4.13
CA THR A 29 -7.58 -8.74 -2.69
C THR A 29 -7.80 -7.32 -2.17
N GLY A 30 -7.40 -6.30 -2.93
CA GLY A 30 -7.34 -4.91 -2.47
C GLY A 30 -6.17 -4.63 -1.53
N SER A 31 -5.21 -5.55 -1.42
CA SER A 31 -4.07 -5.39 -0.51
C SER A 31 -3.06 -4.39 -1.08
N LEU A 32 -2.78 -3.33 -0.32
CA LEU A 32 -1.73 -2.37 -0.62
C LEU A 32 -0.45 -2.77 0.12
N THR A 33 0.65 -2.95 -0.62
CA THR A 33 1.95 -3.33 -0.08
C THR A 33 2.97 -2.22 -0.38
N ILE A 34 3.75 -1.84 0.63
CA ILE A 34 4.88 -0.91 0.47
C ILE A 34 6.16 -1.66 0.86
N THR A 35 7.12 -1.75 -0.05
CA THR A 35 8.38 -2.48 0.16
C THR A 35 9.54 -1.57 0.59
N ASN A 36 10.60 -2.15 1.14
CA ASN A 36 11.82 -1.46 1.57
C ASN A 36 11.55 -0.30 2.56
N ILE A 37 10.76 -0.60 3.59
CA ILE A 37 10.46 0.34 4.67
C ILE A 37 11.70 0.49 5.58
N THR A 38 11.97 1.71 6.06
CA THR A 38 13.05 2.04 7.00
C THR A 38 12.43 2.77 8.19
N THR A 39 13.18 2.96 9.26
CA THR A 39 12.72 3.70 10.47
C THR A 39 12.26 5.12 10.15
N GLN A 40 12.80 5.75 9.09
CA GLN A 40 12.39 7.08 8.61
C GLN A 40 10.96 7.12 8.04
N HIS A 41 10.41 5.96 7.68
CA HIS A 41 9.02 5.87 7.22
C HIS A 41 8.04 5.62 8.37
N ALA A 42 8.45 5.63 9.63
CA ALA A 42 7.50 5.62 10.75
C ALA A 42 6.67 6.92 10.79
N GLY A 43 5.44 6.85 11.29
CA GLY A 43 4.57 8.02 11.44
C GLY A 43 3.09 7.75 11.21
N TYR A 44 2.33 8.84 11.12
CA TYR A 44 0.90 8.79 10.85
C TYR A 44 0.63 8.68 9.35
N TYR A 45 -0.22 7.73 8.98
CA TYR A 45 -0.68 7.50 7.63
C TYR A 45 -2.19 7.64 7.57
N GLN A 46 -2.69 8.25 6.49
CA GLN A 46 -4.11 8.30 6.19
C GLN A 46 -4.36 7.50 4.92
N LEU A 47 -5.26 6.52 4.99
CA LEU A 47 -5.80 5.83 3.84
C LEU A 47 -7.11 6.51 3.44
N GLU A 48 -7.14 7.04 2.23
CA GLU A 48 -8.34 7.53 1.58
C GLU A 48 -8.87 6.48 0.60
N ILE A 49 -10.11 6.06 0.82
CA ILE A 49 -10.79 5.10 -0.05
C ILE A 49 -11.91 5.88 -0.75
N SER A 50 -11.65 6.26 -2.00
CA SER A 50 -12.63 6.90 -2.87
C SER A 50 -13.54 5.85 -3.51
N GLY A 51 -14.84 5.89 -3.19
CA GLY A 51 -15.87 5.06 -3.80
C GLY A 51 -17.18 5.83 -3.90
N VAL A 52 -18.32 5.13 -3.82
CA VAL A 52 -19.64 5.78 -3.72
C VAL A 52 -19.74 6.66 -2.48
N ASN A 53 -19.11 6.21 -1.39
CA ASN A 53 -18.90 7.00 -0.18
C ASN A 53 -17.39 7.16 0.05
N LEU A 54 -17.00 8.33 0.55
CA LEU A 54 -15.63 8.58 0.98
C LEU A 54 -15.42 7.94 2.35
N ALA A 55 -14.39 7.09 2.47
CA ALA A 55 -13.97 6.52 3.74
C ALA A 55 -12.51 6.90 4.02
N LEU A 56 -12.27 7.37 5.23
CA LEU A 56 -10.94 7.73 5.72
C LEU A 56 -10.56 6.81 6.87
N LYS A 57 -9.32 6.34 6.86
CA LYS A 57 -8.77 5.55 7.95
C LYS A 57 -7.34 5.97 8.27
N THR A 58 -7.12 6.36 9.51
CA THR A 58 -5.80 6.73 10.00
C THR A 58 -5.12 5.53 10.67
N PHE A 59 -3.80 5.45 10.49
CA PHE A 59 -2.94 4.42 11.06
C PHE A 59 -1.71 5.09 11.65
N ASN A 60 -1.25 4.58 12.79
CA ASN A 60 0.08 4.90 13.30
C ASN A 60 1.01 3.73 12.95
N VAL A 61 2.07 4.01 12.20
CA VAL A 61 3.05 3.01 11.77
C VAL A 61 4.32 3.20 12.56
N SER A 62 4.69 2.17 13.32
CA SER A 62 5.97 2.09 14.04
C SER A 62 6.88 1.10 13.32
N VAL A 63 8.13 1.50 13.06
CA VAL A 63 9.14 0.68 12.40
C VAL A 63 10.37 0.65 13.29
N TYR A 64 10.89 -0.55 13.55
CA TYR A 64 12.10 -0.76 14.32
C TYR A 64 13.18 -1.32 13.39
N GLY A 65 14.40 -0.80 13.50
CA GLY A 65 15.57 -1.39 12.83
C GLY A 65 16.15 -2.52 13.68
N GLU A 66 16.86 -3.43 13.04
CA GLU A 66 17.77 -4.37 13.69
C GLU A 66 19.11 -3.71 14.00
#